data_AF-A0A523AQP0-F1
#
_entry.id   AF-A0A523AQP0-F1
#
_cell.length_a   1.000
_cell.length_b   1.000
_cell.length_c   1.000
_cell.angle_alpha   90.00
_cell.angle_beta   90.00
_cell.angle_gamma   90.00
#
_symmetry.space_group_name_H-M   'P 1'
#
loop_
_entity.id
_entity.type
_entity.pdbx_description
1 polymer ?
#
loop_
_entity_poly.entity_id
_entity_poly.type
_entity_poly.pdbx_seq_one_letter_code
_entity_poly.pdbx_strand_id
1 'polypeptide(L)'
;MREGRPMEEALRRASENRGKLWERWEDSPSRLVKGTLSLLLGLAERSERATGEAALQLSSHLRKLREVERWGRQELAEISSSMRSMALFFSPLIISLTCQMYSVLWKRGMGFLPSFLPPPLLLFLLGSYQLILTLFLLHLLSEMEGTGRGTLFASGLPLSLSMFTLGTIGGGAFLSFLT
;
A
#
# COMPACT_ATOMS: atom_id res chain seq x y z
N MET A 1 -1.38 39.60 -51.98
CA MET A 1 -2.01 38.27 -51.90
C MET A 1 -1.35 37.46 -50.78
N ARG A 2 -1.75 37.64 -49.51
CA ARG A 2 -1.18 36.84 -48.42
C ARG A 2 -2.01 36.89 -47.14
N GLU A 3 -3.31 36.65 -47.19
CA GLU A 3 -4.10 36.54 -45.95
C GLU A 3 -5.34 35.67 -46.22
N GLY A 4 -5.41 34.54 -45.52
CA GLY A 4 -6.43 33.50 -45.74
C GLY A 4 -6.11 32.17 -45.05
N ARG A 5 -4.88 31.97 -44.56
CA ARG A 5 -4.42 30.71 -43.94
C ARG A 5 -4.42 30.55 -42.40
N PRO A 6 -4.86 31.49 -41.54
CA PRO A 6 -4.85 31.24 -40.10
C PRO A 6 -5.97 30.28 -39.64
N MET A 7 -7.12 30.27 -40.34
CA MET A 7 -8.29 29.45 -39.97
C MET A 7 -8.11 27.97 -40.33
N GLU A 8 -7.54 27.67 -41.51
CA GLU A 8 -7.28 26.29 -41.95
C GLU A 8 -6.22 25.59 -41.10
N GLU A 9 -5.16 26.32 -40.70
CA GLU A 9 -4.12 25.78 -39.83
C GLU A 9 -4.67 25.49 -38.41
N ALA A 10 -5.61 26.33 -37.92
CA ALA A 10 -6.29 26.11 -36.65
C ALA A 10 -7.23 24.91 -36.70
N LEU A 11 -8.00 24.73 -37.78
CA LEU A 11 -8.87 23.58 -37.97
C LEU A 11 -8.09 22.27 -38.14
N ARG A 12 -6.94 22.32 -38.83
CA ARG A 12 -6.05 21.16 -38.99
C ARG A 12 -5.44 20.72 -37.65
N ARG A 13 -4.95 21.66 -36.83
CA ARG A 13 -4.47 21.36 -35.48
C ARG A 13 -5.58 20.82 -34.57
N ALA A 14 -6.80 21.36 -34.71
CA ALA A 14 -7.95 20.88 -33.95
C ALA A 14 -8.38 19.46 -34.35
N SER A 15 -8.29 19.08 -35.63
CA SER A 15 -8.62 17.72 -36.08
C SER A 15 -7.53 16.71 -35.68
N GLU A 16 -6.26 17.08 -35.80
CA GLU A 16 -5.12 16.26 -35.41
C GLU A 16 -5.10 15.99 -33.91
N ASN A 17 -5.37 17.01 -33.09
CA ASN A 17 -5.49 16.86 -31.64
C ASN A 17 -6.72 16.04 -31.24
N ARG A 18 -7.80 16.09 -32.04
CA ARG A 18 -8.97 15.21 -31.87
C ARG A 18 -8.57 13.75 -32.08
N GLY A 19 -7.84 13.43 -33.14
CA GLY A 19 -7.36 12.07 -33.45
C GLY A 19 -6.49 11.48 -32.34
N LYS A 20 -5.52 12.26 -31.84
CA LYS A 20 -4.67 11.85 -30.71
C LYS A 20 -5.43 11.63 -29.41
N LEU A 21 -6.47 12.43 -29.16
CA LEU A 21 -7.36 12.19 -28.03
C LEU A 21 -8.04 10.83 -28.21
N TRP A 22 -8.65 10.55 -29.37
CA TRP A 22 -9.35 9.29 -29.64
C TRP A 22 -8.51 8.04 -29.40
N GLU A 23 -7.28 7.98 -29.90
CA GLU A 23 -6.35 6.86 -29.62
C GLU A 23 -6.13 6.66 -28.11
N ARG A 24 -5.95 7.75 -27.36
CA ARG A 24 -5.73 7.69 -25.91
C ARG A 24 -6.95 7.20 -25.13
N TRP A 25 -8.16 7.37 -25.66
CA TRP A 25 -9.39 6.85 -25.02
C TRP A 25 -9.64 5.38 -25.37
N GLU A 26 -9.23 4.95 -26.55
CA GLU A 26 -9.34 3.56 -27.01
C GLU A 26 -8.57 2.61 -26.07
N ASP A 27 -7.41 3.07 -25.57
CA ASP A 27 -6.54 2.37 -24.62
C ASP A 27 -7.04 2.38 -23.16
N SER A 28 -8.18 3.01 -22.87
CA SER A 28 -8.69 3.07 -21.49
C SER A 28 -9.25 1.69 -21.07
N PRO A 29 -8.71 1.07 -19.99
CA PRO A 29 -9.04 -0.32 -19.65
C PRO A 29 -10.46 -0.52 -19.11
N SER A 30 -11.17 0.56 -18.74
CA SER A 30 -12.49 0.48 -18.12
C SER A 30 -13.62 0.61 -19.15
N ARG A 31 -14.35 -0.49 -19.38
CA ARG A 31 -15.56 -0.53 -20.22
C ARG A 31 -16.63 0.48 -19.76
N LEU A 32 -16.70 0.76 -18.45
CA LEU A 32 -17.63 1.73 -17.86
C LEU A 32 -17.27 3.17 -18.24
N VAL A 33 -15.97 3.51 -18.25
CA VAL A 33 -15.49 4.83 -18.70
C VAL A 33 -15.81 5.03 -20.17
N LYS A 34 -15.56 4.01 -21.00
CA LYS A 34 -15.88 4.03 -22.44
C LYS A 34 -17.38 4.22 -22.67
N GLY A 35 -18.23 3.44 -22.00
CA GLY A 35 -19.69 3.54 -22.13
C GLY A 35 -20.25 4.90 -21.72
N THR A 36 -19.79 5.45 -20.59
CA THR A 36 -20.27 6.76 -20.09
C THR A 36 -19.84 7.90 -21.01
N LEU A 37 -18.62 7.85 -21.56
CA LEU A 37 -18.16 8.83 -22.54
C LEU A 37 -18.90 8.72 -23.87
N SER A 38 -19.15 7.50 -24.38
CA SER A 38 -19.89 7.29 -25.62
C SER A 38 -21.31 7.85 -25.53
N LEU A 39 -21.96 7.74 -24.37
CA LEU A 39 -23.27 8.36 -24.14
C LEU A 39 -23.19 9.90 -24.17
N LEU A 40 -22.17 10.48 -23.55
CA LEU A 40 -21.91 11.93 -23.59
C LEU A 40 -21.65 12.44 -25.02
N LEU A 41 -20.94 11.66 -25.84
CA LEU A 41 -20.71 11.96 -27.25
C LEU A 41 -21.98 11.85 -28.09
N GLY A 42 -22.82 10.85 -27.86
CA GLY A 42 -24.13 10.75 -28.51
C GLY A 42 -25.08 11.89 -28.12
N LEU A 43 -24.92 12.45 -26.91
CA LEU A 43 -25.61 13.67 -26.48
C LEU A 43 -25.07 14.92 -27.19
N ALA A 44 -23.75 14.99 -27.42
CA ALA A 44 -23.08 16.12 -28.08
C ALA A 44 -23.56 16.34 -29.51
N GLU A 45 -23.84 15.25 -30.23
CA GLU A 45 -24.37 15.31 -31.60
C GLU A 45 -25.82 15.83 -31.65
N ARG A 46 -26.58 15.73 -30.55
CA ARG A 46 -27.99 16.13 -30.49
C ARG A 46 -28.21 17.50 -29.85
N SER A 47 -27.39 17.88 -28.87
CA SER A 47 -27.59 19.10 -28.09
C SER A 47 -26.31 19.51 -27.34
N GLU A 48 -25.74 20.65 -27.71
CA GLU A 48 -24.58 21.22 -27.01
C GLU A 48 -24.90 21.59 -25.55
N ARG A 49 -26.10 22.15 -25.29
CA ARG A 49 -26.51 22.56 -23.93
C ARG A 49 -26.69 21.37 -22.99
N ALA A 50 -27.40 20.34 -23.44
CA ALA A 50 -27.62 19.14 -22.61
C ALA A 50 -26.31 18.39 -22.33
N THR A 51 -25.38 18.44 -23.29
CA THR A 51 -24.05 17.84 -23.14
C THR A 51 -23.19 18.58 -22.14
N GLY A 52 -23.21 19.92 -22.17
CA GLY A 52 -22.51 20.74 -21.18
C GLY A 52 -22.98 20.44 -19.75
N GLU A 53 -24.30 20.31 -19.57
CA GLU A 53 -24.90 20.01 -18.26
C GLU A 53 -24.58 18.58 -17.79
N ALA A 54 -24.69 17.59 -18.68
CA ALA A 54 -24.29 16.20 -18.39
C ALA A 54 -22.77 16.09 -18.08
N ALA A 55 -21.92 16.83 -18.79
CA ALA A 55 -20.48 16.85 -18.55
C ALA A 55 -20.13 17.48 -17.20
N LEU A 56 -20.80 18.57 -16.83
CA LEU A 56 -20.65 19.19 -15.51
C LEU A 56 -21.10 18.23 -14.41
N GLN A 57 -22.24 17.56 -14.58
CA GLN A 57 -22.74 16.59 -13.62
C GLN A 57 -21.79 15.39 -13.46
N LEU A 58 -21.25 14.85 -14.57
CA LEU A 58 -20.24 13.80 -14.54
C LEU A 58 -18.95 14.27 -13.84
N SER A 59 -18.50 15.49 -14.13
CA SER A 59 -17.31 16.05 -13.48
C SER A 59 -17.49 16.18 -11.96
N SER A 60 -18.70 16.52 -11.50
CA SER A 60 -19.04 16.59 -10.08
C SER A 60 -18.98 15.20 -9.43
N HIS A 61 -19.48 14.17 -10.11
CA HIS A 61 -19.45 12.80 -9.62
C HIS A 61 -18.03 12.24 -9.58
N LEU A 62 -17.22 12.49 -10.61
CA LEU A 62 -15.80 12.12 -10.61
C LEU A 62 -15.01 12.84 -9.51
N ARG A 63 -15.35 14.11 -9.22
CA ARG A 63 -14.74 14.85 -8.12
C ARG A 63 -15.09 14.22 -6.77
N LYS A 64 -16.35 13.82 -6.57
CA LYS A 64 -16.81 13.14 -5.36
C LYS A 64 -16.19 11.75 -5.20
N LEU A 65 -16.09 10.97 -6.27
CA LEU A 65 -15.39 9.68 -6.29
C LEU A 65 -13.92 9.83 -5.91
N ARG A 66 -13.23 10.84 -6.47
CA ARG A 66 -11.83 11.13 -6.14
C ARG A 66 -11.65 11.56 -4.69
N GLU A 67 -12.63 12.24 -4.10
CA GLU A 67 -12.61 12.61 -2.69
C GLU A 67 -12.77 11.37 -1.79
N VAL A 68 -13.71 10.47 -2.11
CA VAL A 68 -13.87 9.18 -1.41
C VAL A 68 -12.63 8.31 -1.54
N GLU A 69 -12.04 8.24 -2.74
CA GLU A 69 -10.78 7.52 -2.96
C GLU A 69 -9.66 8.06 -2.09
N ARG A 70 -9.53 9.39 -1.98
CA ARG A 70 -8.51 10.02 -1.12
C ARG A 70 -8.73 9.71 0.35
N TRP A 71 -9.97 9.80 0.83
CA TRP A 71 -10.31 9.42 2.20
C TRP A 71 -9.97 7.96 2.47
N GLY A 72 -10.39 7.05 1.60
CA GLY A 72 -10.06 5.63 1.73
C GLY A 72 -8.55 5.36 1.71
N ARG A 73 -7.79 6.06 0.85
CA ARG A 73 -6.32 5.97 0.84
C ARG A 73 -5.70 6.51 2.13
N GLN A 74 -6.21 7.59 2.70
CA GLN A 74 -5.73 8.15 3.96
C GLN A 74 -6.01 7.22 5.14
N GLU A 75 -7.21 6.65 5.22
CA GLU A 75 -7.59 5.71 6.28
C GLU A 75 -6.78 4.41 6.20
N LEU A 76 -6.59 3.87 4.98
CA LEU A 76 -5.68 2.74 4.76
C LEU A 76 -4.24 3.08 5.16
N ALA A 77 -3.75 4.29 4.87
CA ALA A 77 -2.42 4.72 5.27
C ALA A 77 -2.29 4.77 6.80
N GLU A 78 -3.29 5.28 7.51
CA GLU A 78 -3.31 5.33 8.98
C GLU A 78 -3.30 3.94 9.63
N ILE A 79 -4.15 3.03 9.13
CA ILE A 79 -4.18 1.63 9.59
C ILE A 79 -2.85 0.95 9.31
N SER A 80 -2.28 1.14 8.10
CA SER A 80 -1.01 0.54 7.71
C SER A 80 0.17 1.06 8.54
N SER A 81 0.16 2.34 8.93
CA SER A 81 1.17 2.95 9.81
C SER A 81 1.14 2.32 11.21
N SER A 82 -0.07 2.11 11.73
CA SER A 82 -0.27 1.43 13.01
C SER A 82 0.20 -0.03 12.94
N MET A 83 -0.16 -0.75 11.88
CA MET A 83 0.26 -2.13 11.63
C MET A 83 1.77 -2.25 11.47
N ARG A 84 2.41 -1.28 10.81
CA ARG A 84 3.87 -1.17 10.68
C ARG A 84 4.53 -1.00 12.05
N SER A 85 3.98 -0.15 12.92
CA SER A 85 4.50 0.03 14.28
C SER A 85 4.37 -1.25 15.13
N MET A 86 3.23 -1.96 15.03
CA MET A 86 3.06 -3.26 15.68
C MET A 86 4.05 -4.31 15.18
N ALA A 87 4.26 -4.38 13.87
CA ALA A 87 5.16 -5.36 13.28
C ALA A 87 6.63 -5.07 13.57
N LEU A 88 7.04 -3.81 13.61
CA LEU A 88 8.46 -3.43 13.79
C LEU A 88 8.89 -3.30 15.25
N PHE A 89 7.99 -2.91 16.16
CA PHE A 89 8.35 -2.65 17.56
C PHE A 89 7.70 -3.63 18.52
N PHE A 90 6.37 -3.73 18.52
CA PHE A 90 5.65 -4.48 19.54
C PHE A 90 5.77 -6.00 19.36
N SER A 91 5.68 -6.49 18.13
CA SER A 91 5.74 -7.92 17.84
C SER A 91 7.10 -8.55 18.21
N PRO A 92 8.27 -8.00 17.80
CA PRO A 92 9.56 -8.52 18.23
C PRO A 92 9.74 -8.48 19.76
N LEU A 93 9.24 -7.44 20.41
CA LEU A 93 9.35 -7.27 21.86
C LEU A 93 8.54 -8.33 22.62
N ILE A 94 7.27 -8.53 22.25
CA ILE A 94 6.40 -9.54 22.86
C ILE A 94 6.95 -10.95 22.62
N ILE A 95 7.42 -11.22 21.40
CA ILE A 95 8.04 -12.50 21.05
C ILE A 95 9.29 -12.75 21.89
N SER A 96 10.17 -11.76 22.04
CA SER A 96 11.36 -11.88 22.87
C SER A 96 11.01 -12.17 24.32
N LEU A 97 10.09 -11.38 24.89
CA LEU A 97 9.64 -11.55 26.28
C LEU A 97 9.03 -12.93 26.50
N THR A 98 8.24 -13.42 25.54
CA THR A 98 7.61 -14.74 25.59
C THR A 98 8.64 -15.87 25.54
N CYS A 99 9.63 -15.79 24.63
CA CYS A 99 10.74 -16.75 24.56
C CYS A 99 11.54 -16.78 25.86
N GLN A 100 11.73 -15.60 26.45
CA GLN A 100 12.51 -15.42 27.66
C GLN A 100 11.78 -16.01 28.88
N MET A 101 10.49 -15.71 29.01
CA MET A 101 9.63 -16.29 30.04
C MET A 101 9.55 -17.81 29.89
N TYR A 102 9.44 -18.32 28.66
CA TYR A 102 9.48 -19.74 28.37
C TYR A 102 10.78 -20.41 28.83
N SER A 103 11.94 -19.79 28.57
CA SER A 103 13.23 -20.29 29.02
C SER A 103 13.33 -20.42 30.54
N VAL A 104 12.74 -19.48 31.29
CA VAL A 104 12.68 -19.54 32.77
C VAL A 104 11.78 -20.66 33.25
N LEU A 105 10.58 -20.79 32.68
CA LEU A 105 9.62 -21.84 33.03
C LEU A 105 10.21 -23.23 32.73
N TRP A 106 10.92 -23.36 31.61
CA TRP A 106 11.63 -24.58 31.23
C TRP A 106 12.70 -24.96 32.26
N LYS A 107 13.55 -24.01 32.68
CA LYS A 107 14.57 -24.24 33.72
C LYS A 107 13.96 -24.66 35.06
N ARG A 108 12.73 -24.20 35.36
CA ARG A 108 12.02 -24.48 36.61
C ARG A 108 11.15 -25.74 36.56
N GLY A 109 11.15 -26.47 35.44
CA GLY A 109 10.34 -27.67 35.24
C GLY A 109 8.83 -27.41 35.15
N MET A 110 8.42 -26.15 35.01
CA MET A 110 7.03 -25.68 35.03
C MET A 110 6.57 -25.42 33.59
N GLY A 111 6.63 -26.44 32.74
CA GLY A 111 6.29 -26.31 31.32
C GLY A 111 4.78 -26.36 31.07
N PHE A 112 4.19 -25.24 30.65
CA PHE A 112 2.80 -25.19 30.13
C PHE A 112 2.69 -25.73 28.70
N LEU A 113 3.78 -25.64 27.94
CA LEU A 113 3.92 -26.25 26.62
C LEU A 113 4.52 -27.66 26.78
N PRO A 114 4.20 -28.57 25.84
CA PRO A 114 4.75 -29.90 25.86
C PRO A 114 6.28 -29.92 25.93
N SER A 115 6.82 -30.86 26.71
CA SER A 115 8.26 -31.05 26.99
C SER A 115 9.11 -31.41 25.76
N PHE A 116 8.57 -31.37 24.55
CA PHE A 116 9.26 -31.67 23.31
C PHE A 116 9.79 -30.44 22.55
N LEU A 117 9.53 -29.22 23.05
CA LEU A 117 9.98 -27.98 22.41
C LEU A 117 11.13 -27.33 23.20
N PRO A 118 12.41 -27.65 22.93
CA PRO A 118 13.50 -27.02 23.65
C PRO A 118 13.50 -25.49 23.40
N PRO A 119 13.83 -24.66 24.40
CA PRO A 119 13.84 -23.19 24.29
C PRO A 119 14.54 -22.61 23.05
N PRO A 120 15.70 -23.12 22.58
CA PRO A 120 16.33 -22.61 21.35
C PRO A 120 15.47 -22.84 20.09
N LEU A 121 14.69 -23.93 20.05
CA LEU A 121 13.82 -24.25 18.91
C LEU A 121 12.60 -23.32 18.87
N LEU A 122 12.05 -22.99 20.05
CA LEU A 122 10.97 -22.02 20.19
C LEU A 122 11.42 -20.61 19.76
N LEU A 123 12.63 -20.20 20.16
CA LEU A 123 13.26 -18.96 19.71
C LEU A 123 13.39 -18.91 18.18
N PHE A 124 13.88 -19.99 17.58
CA PHE A 124 14.06 -20.07 16.14
C PHE A 124 12.72 -20.03 15.40
N LEU A 125 11.72 -20.76 15.89
CA LEU A 125 10.38 -20.82 15.29
C LEU A 125 9.68 -19.45 15.34
N LEU A 126 9.64 -18.80 16.52
CA LEU A 126 9.04 -17.47 16.65
C LEU A 126 9.85 -16.39 15.93
N GLY A 127 11.18 -16.47 15.94
CA GLY A 127 12.03 -15.54 15.19
C GLY A 127 11.83 -15.63 13.68
N SER A 128 11.75 -16.85 13.14
CA SER A 128 11.46 -17.05 11.71
C SER A 128 10.04 -16.58 11.34
N TYR A 129 9.04 -16.87 12.17
CA TYR A 129 7.68 -16.35 12.00
C TYR A 129 7.64 -14.82 11.96
N GLN A 130 8.36 -14.16 12.87
CA GLN A 130 8.45 -12.70 12.91
C GLN A 130 9.08 -12.12 11.64
N LEU A 131 10.13 -12.74 11.12
CA LEU A 131 10.77 -12.31 9.87
C LEU A 131 9.82 -12.43 8.67
N ILE A 132 9.12 -13.56 8.55
CA ILE A 132 8.13 -13.78 7.48
C ILE A 132 7.01 -12.74 7.57
N LEU A 133 6.48 -12.50 8.76
CA LEU A 133 5.41 -11.52 8.99
C LEU A 133 5.86 -10.10 8.62
N THR A 134 7.08 -9.72 9.03
CA THR A 134 7.66 -8.41 8.69
C THR A 134 7.81 -8.25 7.18
N LEU A 135 8.28 -9.30 6.49
CA LEU A 135 8.52 -9.30 5.05
C LEU A 135 7.21 -9.22 4.27
N PHE A 136 6.17 -9.94 4.73
CA PHE A 136 4.82 -9.86 4.19
C PHE A 136 4.23 -8.45 4.32
N LEU A 137 4.41 -7.79 5.46
CA LEU A 137 3.90 -6.43 5.68
C LEU A 137 4.64 -5.38 4.86
N LEU A 138 5.96 -5.49 4.73
CA LEU A 138 6.74 -4.64 3.84
C LEU A 138 6.32 -4.83 2.38
N HIS A 139 5.99 -6.06 1.99
CA HIS A 139 5.48 -6.34 0.66
C HIS A 139 4.13 -5.66 0.40
N LEU A 140 3.16 -5.79 1.32
CA LEU A 140 1.86 -5.10 1.21
C LEU A 140 2.00 -3.58 1.18
N LEU A 141 2.88 -3.03 2.01
CA LEU A 141 3.11 -1.58 2.07
C LEU A 141 3.77 -1.06 0.79
N SER A 142 4.73 -1.82 0.23
CA SER A 142 5.35 -1.50 -1.06
C SER A 142 4.35 -1.53 -2.22
N GLU A 143 3.38 -2.44 -2.18
CA GLU A 143 2.30 -2.51 -3.20
C GLU A 143 1.39 -1.28 -3.11
N MET A 144 1.12 -0.80 -1.89
CA MET A 144 0.26 0.35 -1.60
C MET A 144 0.89 1.70 -1.96
N GLU A 145 2.18 1.89 -1.66
CA GLU A 145 2.85 3.19 -1.80
C GLU A 145 3.34 3.47 -3.24
N GLY A 146 3.33 2.49 -4.14
CA GLY A 146 3.76 2.64 -5.54
C GLY A 146 5.19 3.17 -5.72
N THR A 147 5.92 3.31 -4.61
CA THR A 147 7.26 3.89 -4.54
C THR A 147 8.25 2.77 -4.76
N GLY A 148 9.25 3.01 -5.62
CA GLY A 148 10.18 2.00 -6.12
C GLY A 148 10.66 1.05 -5.02
N ARG A 149 10.45 -0.26 -5.26
CA ARG A 149 10.71 -1.43 -4.42
C ARG A 149 12.00 -1.44 -3.58
N GLY A 150 12.95 -0.52 -3.81
CA GLY A 150 14.26 -0.47 -3.18
C GLY A 150 14.38 0.26 -1.84
N THR A 151 13.66 1.35 -1.59
CA THR A 151 13.94 2.22 -0.42
C THR A 151 13.26 1.76 0.88
N LEU A 152 12.06 1.19 0.80
CA LEU A 152 11.32 0.68 1.97
C LEU A 152 11.86 -0.68 2.45
N PHE A 153 12.25 -1.55 1.52
CA PHE A 153 12.91 -2.83 1.82
C PHE A 153 14.29 -2.62 2.47
N ALA A 154 15.05 -1.63 2.00
CA ALA A 154 16.39 -1.33 2.50
C ALA A 154 16.42 -0.90 3.98
N SER A 155 15.34 -0.30 4.49
CA SER A 155 15.29 0.24 5.86
C SER A 155 14.50 -0.65 6.84
N GLY A 156 13.45 -1.32 6.38
CA GLY A 156 12.57 -2.11 7.26
C GLY A 156 13.21 -3.41 7.79
N LEU A 157 13.93 -4.13 6.93
CA LEU A 157 14.60 -5.39 7.28
C LEU A 157 15.68 -5.24 8.36
N PRO A 158 16.68 -4.35 8.21
CA PRO A 158 17.72 -4.20 9.22
C PRO A 158 17.18 -3.67 10.55
N LEU A 159 16.10 -2.87 10.55
CA LEU A 159 15.48 -2.37 11.77
C LEU A 159 14.79 -3.49 12.56
N SER A 160 14.00 -4.33 11.89
CA SER A 160 13.34 -5.49 12.51
C SER A 160 14.35 -6.49 13.05
N LEU A 161 15.39 -6.77 12.26
CA LEU A 161 16.49 -7.64 12.69
C LEU A 161 17.21 -7.05 13.91
N SER A 162 17.53 -5.75 13.89
CA SER A 162 18.18 -5.07 15.02
C SER A 162 17.32 -5.09 16.28
N MET A 163 16.01 -4.85 16.18
CA MET A 163 15.09 -4.90 17.32
C MET A 163 14.95 -6.30 17.91
N PHE A 164 14.89 -7.32 17.07
CA PHE A 164 14.87 -8.72 17.52
C PHE A 164 16.19 -9.11 18.21
N THR A 165 17.32 -8.71 17.65
CA THR A 165 18.65 -8.95 18.25
C THR A 165 18.82 -8.17 19.56
N LEU A 166 18.40 -6.91 19.64
CA LEU A 166 18.41 -6.15 20.90
C LEU A 166 17.50 -6.78 21.95
N GLY A 167 16.30 -7.21 21.56
CA GLY A 167 15.34 -7.82 22.47
C GLY A 167 15.85 -9.14 23.06
N THR A 168 16.51 -9.97 22.25
CA THR A 168 17.07 -11.25 22.71
C THR A 168 18.30 -11.05 23.59
N ILE A 169 19.17 -10.09 23.28
CA ILE A 169 20.34 -9.75 24.12
C ILE A 169 19.89 -9.10 25.44
N GLY A 170 18.98 -8.14 25.39
CA GLY A 170 18.46 -7.45 26.58
C GLY A 170 17.67 -8.36 27.51
N GLY A 171 16.83 -9.24 26.95
CA GLY A 171 16.11 -10.27 27.72
C GLY A 171 17.05 -11.28 28.37
N GLY A 172 18.12 -11.69 27.65
CA GLY A 172 19.15 -12.57 28.18
C GLY A 172 19.95 -11.93 29.32
N ALA A 173 20.33 -10.66 29.18
CA ALA A 173 21.07 -9.91 30.20
C ALA A 173 20.25 -9.74 31.49
N PHE A 174 18.98 -9.36 31.37
CA PHE A 174 18.07 -9.17 32.52
C PHE A 174 17.88 -10.46 33.33
N LEU A 175 17.84 -11.61 32.66
CA LEU A 175 17.72 -12.89 33.35
C LEU A 175 19.01 -13.44 33.93
N SER A 176 20.17 -13.12 33.32
CA SER A 176 21.45 -13.39 33.97
C SER A 176 21.66 -12.55 35.23
N PHE A 177 21.02 -11.39 35.31
CA PHE A 177 21.04 -10.53 36.49
C PHE A 177 20.08 -11.02 37.60
N LEU A 178 19.05 -11.78 37.22
CA LEU A 178 18.01 -12.28 38.14
C LEU A 178 18.21 -13.74 38.59
N THR A 179 19.15 -14.48 37.99
CA THR A 179 19.52 -15.87 38.33
C THR A 179 20.86 -15.89 39.02
#